data_AF-A0A260Z1H1-F1
#
_entry.id   AF-A0A260Z1H1-F1
#
_cell.length_a   1.000
_cell.length_b   1.000
_cell.length_c   1.000
_cell.angle_alpha   90.00
_cell.angle_beta   90.00
_cell.angle_gamma   90.00
#
_symmetry.space_group_name_H-M   'P 1'
#
loop_
_entity.id
_entity.type
_entity.pdbx_description
1 polymer ?
#
loop_
_entity_poly.entity_id
_entity_poly.type
_entity_poly.pdbx_seq_one_letter_code
_entity_poly.pdbx_strand_id
1 'polypeptide(L)'
;MTGLKSAHHLENEQEVAQQVRRLQKTEEQLEQEHSSFVRLSQLSCELVGRLDESNGAAANTVRLSLDSITQRWDNLVARIEEHGKTLVKSGKADVKQVMAQDTGEPVVTSSEGLSTDTEGEEQKNQLVDKFLLHISKLSHELEPLQEWSERFEVSRKRDDVRKMMNTCQEKLIQIKEQEARVNRLQLELEHLHVAKLNAKQLKRANDAFEQFAKGWARIVTKISEAMNVLTGQEANGGPNGEEAAVAAKIEQWIEAVDK
;
A
#
# COMPACT_ATOMS: atom_id res chain seq x y z
N MET A 1 -3.02 24.43 -13.35
CA MET A 1 -1.71 23.81 -13.62
C MET A 1 -0.73 24.28 -12.56
N THR A 2 -0.40 23.41 -11.62
CA THR A 2 0.61 23.63 -10.57
C THR A 2 1.96 23.80 -11.26
N GLY A 3 2.46 25.03 -11.38
CA GLY A 3 3.73 25.36 -12.06
C GLY A 3 4.96 24.89 -11.28
N LEU A 4 5.05 23.59 -10.98
CA LEU A 4 6.18 22.92 -10.36
C LEU A 4 7.16 22.52 -11.46
N LYS A 5 8.37 23.08 -11.44
CA LYS A 5 9.43 22.75 -12.41
C LYS A 5 10.06 21.41 -12.03
N SER A 6 10.62 20.68 -12.99
CA SER A 6 11.44 19.50 -12.67
C SER A 6 12.69 19.92 -11.88
N ALA A 7 13.13 19.10 -10.93
CA ALA A 7 14.28 19.38 -10.07
C ALA A 7 15.60 19.61 -10.86
N HIS A 8 15.65 19.10 -12.10
CA HIS A 8 16.74 19.32 -13.05
C HIS A 8 16.80 20.75 -13.62
N HIS A 9 15.72 21.53 -13.53
CA HIS A 9 15.64 22.92 -14.01
C HIS A 9 15.73 23.95 -12.87
N LEU A 10 16.14 23.52 -11.68
CA LEU A 10 16.39 24.40 -10.54
C LEU A 10 17.89 24.65 -10.46
N GLU A 11 18.36 25.75 -11.02
CA GLU A 11 19.79 26.02 -11.14
C GLU A 11 20.33 26.70 -9.88
N ASN A 12 19.49 27.49 -9.19
CA ASN A 12 19.89 28.29 -8.03
C ASN A 12 19.10 27.95 -6.75
N GLU A 13 19.73 28.12 -5.59
CA GLU A 13 19.15 27.85 -4.26
C GLU A 13 17.86 28.66 -3.98
N GLN A 14 17.75 29.87 -4.55
CA GLN A 14 16.57 30.70 -4.41
C GLN A 14 15.35 30.12 -5.16
N GLU A 15 15.56 29.49 -6.32
CA GLU A 15 14.49 28.82 -7.08
C GLU A 15 14.02 27.55 -6.37
N VAL A 16 14.96 26.83 -5.76
CA VAL A 16 14.69 25.68 -4.91
C VAL A 16 13.83 26.09 -3.71
N ALA A 17 14.23 27.14 -2.99
CA ALA A 17 13.48 27.62 -1.83
C ALA A 17 12.07 28.13 -2.18
N GLN A 18 11.90 28.73 -3.37
CA GLN A 18 10.58 29.11 -3.88
C GLN A 18 9.74 27.88 -4.26
N GLN A 19 10.35 26.85 -4.86
CA GLN A 19 9.66 25.64 -5.24
C GLN A 19 9.24 24.80 -4.02
N VAL A 20 10.09 24.71 -2.99
CA VAL A 20 9.76 24.09 -1.70
C VAL A 20 8.59 24.82 -1.04
N ARG A 21 8.61 26.17 -0.98
CA ARG A 21 7.48 26.94 -0.44
C ARG A 21 6.17 26.73 -1.21
N ARG A 22 6.23 26.62 -2.53
CA ARG A 22 5.05 26.32 -3.36
C ARG A 22 4.55 24.89 -3.13
N LEU A 23 5.44 23.93 -2.96
CA LEU A 23 5.12 22.54 -2.66
C LEU A 23 4.40 22.44 -1.30
N GLN A 24 5.01 22.98 -0.24
CA GLN A 24 4.44 23.00 1.11
C GLN A 24 3.05 23.67 1.16
N LYS A 25 2.90 24.81 0.49
CA LYS A 25 1.59 25.48 0.38
C LYS A 25 0.56 24.62 -0.36
N THR A 26 0.98 23.86 -1.36
CA THR A 26 0.08 22.96 -2.10
C THR A 26 -0.27 21.72 -1.27
N GLU A 27 0.67 21.19 -0.49
CA GLU A 27 0.46 20.11 0.49
C GLU A 27 -0.56 20.52 1.56
N GLU A 28 -0.36 21.68 2.20
CA GLU A 28 -1.28 22.22 3.21
C GLU A 28 -2.70 22.43 2.64
N GLN A 29 -2.81 22.95 1.41
CA GLN A 29 -4.10 23.12 0.75
C GLN A 29 -4.77 21.77 0.43
N LEU A 30 -3.99 20.77 0.03
CA LEU A 30 -4.51 19.43 -0.24
C LEU A 30 -4.97 18.73 1.05
N GLU A 31 -4.23 18.90 2.15
CA GLU A 31 -4.60 18.37 3.46
C GLU A 31 -5.90 19.01 3.98
N GLN A 32 -6.07 20.33 3.82
CA GLN A 32 -7.30 21.03 4.19
C GLN A 32 -8.52 20.50 3.40
N GLU A 33 -8.37 20.29 2.09
CA GLU A 33 -9.45 19.81 1.23
C GLU A 33 -9.67 18.29 1.31
N HIS A 34 -8.82 17.54 2.01
CA HIS A 34 -8.97 16.10 2.17
C HIS A 34 -10.31 15.74 2.84
N SER A 35 -10.71 16.50 3.86
CA SER A 35 -12.00 16.31 4.54
C SER A 35 -13.19 16.58 3.61
N SER A 36 -13.10 17.58 2.73
CA SER A 36 -14.09 17.87 1.69
C SER A 36 -14.20 16.74 0.67
N PHE A 37 -13.08 16.19 0.22
CA PHE A 37 -13.03 15.07 -0.72
C PHE A 37 -13.65 13.80 -0.13
N VAL A 38 -13.32 13.46 1.13
CA VAL A 38 -13.90 12.31 1.84
C VAL A 38 -15.42 12.46 1.95
N ARG A 39 -15.90 13.67 2.31
CA ARG A 39 -17.34 13.96 2.39
C ARG A 39 -18.03 13.83 1.04
N LEU A 40 -17.41 14.30 -0.04
CA LEU A 40 -17.94 14.13 -1.40
C LEU A 40 -18.04 12.66 -1.80
N SER A 41 -17.03 11.85 -1.47
CA SER A 41 -17.02 10.41 -1.74
C SER A 41 -18.16 9.69 -1.00
N GLN A 42 -18.34 9.98 0.30
CA GLN A 42 -19.44 9.45 1.10
C GLN A 42 -20.82 9.80 0.52
N LEU A 43 -21.06 11.09 0.22
CA LEU A 43 -22.32 11.55 -0.37
C LEU A 43 -22.58 10.94 -1.75
N SER A 44 -21.53 10.73 -2.55
CA SER A 44 -21.63 10.10 -3.87
C SER A 44 -21.99 8.62 -3.75
N CYS A 45 -21.41 7.88 -2.79
CA CYS A 45 -21.77 6.49 -2.50
C CYS A 45 -23.21 6.35 -1.98
N GLU A 46 -23.65 7.25 -1.09
CA GLU A 46 -25.04 7.30 -0.62
C GLU A 46 -26.01 7.57 -1.76
N LEU A 47 -25.67 8.51 -2.65
CA LEU A 47 -26.49 8.82 -3.82
C LEU A 47 -26.55 7.65 -4.80
N VAL A 48 -25.44 6.95 -5.04
CA VAL A 48 -25.39 5.73 -5.86
C VAL A 48 -26.29 4.65 -5.25
N GLY A 49 -26.21 4.40 -3.94
CA GLY A 49 -27.05 3.41 -3.27
C GLY A 49 -28.55 3.72 -3.39
N ARG A 50 -28.94 4.99 -3.32
CA ARG A 50 -30.34 5.43 -3.51
C ARG A 50 -30.81 5.37 -4.96
N LEU A 51 -29.90 5.60 -5.91
CA LEU A 51 -30.22 5.58 -7.34
C LEU A 51 -30.17 4.18 -7.95
N ASP A 52 -29.46 3.23 -7.37
CA ASP A 52 -29.32 1.87 -7.94
C ASP A 52 -30.67 1.14 -8.06
N GLU A 53 -31.59 1.38 -7.13
CA GLU A 53 -32.93 0.76 -7.11
C GLU A 53 -33.93 1.41 -8.09
N SER A 54 -33.70 2.67 -8.48
CA SER A 54 -34.68 3.48 -9.23
C SER A 54 -34.19 3.94 -10.60
N ASN A 55 -32.89 4.17 -10.76
CA ASN A 55 -32.25 4.69 -11.96
C ASN A 55 -30.75 4.32 -12.01
N GLY A 56 -30.48 3.06 -12.40
CA GLY A 56 -29.11 2.55 -12.53
C GLY A 56 -28.23 3.32 -13.53
N ALA A 57 -28.81 3.99 -14.53
CA ALA A 57 -28.05 4.82 -15.47
C ALA A 57 -27.46 6.07 -14.78
N ALA A 58 -28.27 6.76 -13.96
CA ALA A 58 -27.81 7.90 -13.16
C ALA A 58 -26.81 7.47 -12.08
N ALA A 59 -27.05 6.34 -11.42
CA ALA A 59 -26.10 5.75 -10.46
C ALA A 59 -24.73 5.48 -11.10
N ASN A 60 -24.74 4.94 -12.34
CA ASN A 60 -23.51 4.68 -13.08
C ASN A 60 -22.76 5.97 -13.46
N THR A 61 -23.47 7.05 -13.84
CA THR A 61 -22.84 8.35 -14.10
C THR A 61 -22.16 8.92 -12.85
N VAL A 62 -22.80 8.81 -11.68
CA VAL A 62 -22.21 9.26 -10.40
C VAL A 62 -20.97 8.43 -10.07
N ARG A 63 -21.02 7.11 -10.26
CA ARG A 63 -19.88 6.20 -10.03
C ARG A 63 -18.68 6.57 -10.90
N LEU A 64 -18.87 6.71 -12.21
CA LEU A 64 -17.81 7.11 -13.14
C LEU A 64 -17.25 8.51 -12.82
N SER A 65 -18.09 9.45 -12.39
CA SER A 65 -17.64 10.79 -11.99
C SER A 65 -16.80 10.74 -10.73
N LEU A 66 -17.21 9.95 -9.73
CA LEU A 66 -16.47 9.75 -8.49
C LEU A 66 -15.11 9.06 -8.76
N ASP A 67 -15.08 8.05 -9.61
CA ASP A 67 -13.84 7.37 -10.02
C ASP A 67 -12.87 8.35 -10.68
N SER A 68 -13.37 9.21 -11.58
CA SER A 68 -12.56 10.24 -12.24
C SER A 68 -11.99 11.25 -11.25
N ILE A 69 -12.78 11.70 -10.26
CA ILE A 69 -12.33 12.65 -9.25
C ILE A 69 -11.30 12.00 -8.32
N THR A 70 -11.55 10.76 -7.88
CA THR A 70 -10.63 9.97 -7.04
C THR A 70 -9.30 9.76 -7.75
N GLN A 71 -9.32 9.33 -9.02
CA GLN A 71 -8.10 9.17 -9.80
C GLN A 71 -7.33 10.49 -9.96
N ARG A 72 -8.02 11.62 -10.13
CA ARG A 72 -7.37 12.93 -10.22
C ARG A 72 -6.75 13.36 -8.88
N TRP A 73 -7.43 13.06 -7.78
CA TRP A 73 -6.92 13.30 -6.43
C TRP A 73 -5.65 12.49 -6.17
N ASP A 74 -5.68 11.19 -6.45
CA ASP A 74 -4.53 10.28 -6.28
C ASP A 74 -3.33 10.72 -7.13
N ASN A 75 -3.59 11.12 -8.38
CA ASN A 75 -2.54 11.67 -9.25
C ASN A 75 -1.93 12.97 -8.71
N LEU A 76 -2.71 13.83 -8.05
CA LEU A 76 -2.19 15.05 -7.44
C LEU A 76 -1.32 14.73 -6.23
N VAL A 77 -1.79 13.83 -5.36
CA VAL A 77 -1.03 13.34 -4.19
C VAL A 77 0.30 12.73 -4.65
N ALA A 78 0.26 11.78 -5.59
CA ALA A 78 1.45 11.10 -6.10
C ALA A 78 2.47 12.06 -6.70
N ARG A 79 2.02 13.05 -7.47
CA ARG A 79 2.91 14.07 -8.06
C ARG A 79 3.56 14.94 -6.98
N ILE A 80 2.82 15.36 -5.97
CA ILE A 80 3.35 16.17 -4.87
C ILE A 80 4.41 15.38 -4.10
N GLU A 81 4.12 14.12 -3.76
CA GLU A 81 5.10 13.24 -3.10
C GLU A 81 6.35 13.01 -3.94
N GLU A 82 6.20 12.79 -5.25
CA GLU A 82 7.33 12.59 -6.16
C GLU A 82 8.22 13.84 -6.23
N HIS A 83 7.62 15.03 -6.30
CA HIS A 83 8.35 16.29 -6.25
C HIS A 83 9.06 16.49 -4.90
N GLY A 84 8.43 16.14 -3.78
CA GLY A 84 9.05 16.14 -2.45
C GLY A 84 10.25 15.19 -2.35
N LYS A 85 10.07 13.93 -2.76
CA LYS A 85 11.12 12.90 -2.82
C LYS A 85 12.29 13.35 -3.70
N THR A 86 12.02 13.95 -4.85
CA THR A 86 13.06 14.41 -5.79
C THR A 86 13.85 15.59 -5.23
N LEU A 87 13.18 16.55 -4.57
CA LEU A 87 13.86 17.66 -3.90
C LEU A 87 14.77 17.17 -2.76
N VAL A 88 14.30 16.24 -1.94
CA VAL A 88 15.09 15.61 -0.86
C VAL A 88 16.29 14.84 -1.41
N LYS A 89 16.08 13.99 -2.41
CA LYS A 89 17.16 13.20 -3.06
C LYS A 89 18.23 14.06 -3.71
N SER A 90 17.84 15.22 -4.26
CA SER A 90 18.79 16.15 -4.90
C SER A 90 19.65 16.93 -3.90
N GLY A 91 19.48 16.75 -2.59
CA GLY A 91 20.19 17.51 -1.55
C GLY A 91 19.76 18.97 -1.44
N LYS A 92 18.85 19.41 -2.31
CA LYS A 92 18.32 20.78 -2.38
C LYS A 92 17.27 21.07 -1.30
N ALA A 93 16.88 20.08 -0.49
CA ALA A 93 15.89 20.24 0.58
C ALA A 93 16.46 20.73 1.92
N ASP A 94 17.77 20.99 2.04
CA ASP A 94 18.38 21.54 3.27
C ASP A 94 18.11 23.05 3.44
N VAL A 95 16.87 23.48 3.17
CA VAL A 95 16.42 24.88 3.19
C VAL A 95 16.12 25.35 4.63
N LYS A 96 16.33 24.49 5.65
CA LYS A 96 16.35 24.96 7.05
C LYS A 96 17.56 25.84 7.34
N GLN A 97 18.64 25.74 6.57
CA GLN A 97 19.80 26.63 6.70
C GLN A 97 19.59 27.97 5.98
N VAL A 98 18.76 28.01 4.93
CA VAL A 98 18.45 29.24 4.17
C VAL A 98 17.45 30.13 4.92
N MET A 99 16.55 29.57 5.73
CA MET A 99 15.61 30.35 6.54
C MET A 99 16.26 31.06 7.74
N ALA A 100 17.48 30.66 8.14
CA ALA A 100 18.18 31.26 9.27
C ALA A 100 19.00 32.51 8.89
N GLN A 101 19.12 32.85 7.60
CA GLN A 101 19.99 33.95 7.14
C GLN A 101 19.26 35.28 6.84
N ASP A 102 17.92 35.35 6.94
CA ASP A 102 17.17 36.55 6.53
C ASP A 102 16.63 37.42 7.69
N THR A 103 17.12 37.20 8.91
CA THR A 103 16.93 38.14 10.03
C THR A 103 18.28 38.39 10.68
N GLY A 104 18.94 39.46 10.24
CA GLY A 104 20.17 39.91 10.84
C GLY A 104 19.95 40.36 12.29
N GLU A 105 20.75 39.81 13.20
CA GLU A 105 21.40 40.50 14.33
C GLU A 105 22.41 39.57 15.02
N PRO A 106 23.43 40.11 15.72
CA PRO A 106 24.77 39.53 15.74
C PRO A 106 25.01 38.46 16.82
N VAL A 107 26.09 37.72 16.56
CA VAL A 107 26.82 36.78 17.41
C VAL A 107 26.88 37.21 18.87
N VAL A 108 26.40 36.35 19.76
CA VAL A 108 26.90 36.25 21.14
C VAL A 108 27.30 34.81 21.38
N THR A 109 28.61 34.58 21.38
CA THR A 109 29.25 33.42 21.99
C THR A 109 28.82 33.32 23.45
N SER A 110 28.24 32.20 23.85
CA SER A 110 28.32 31.77 25.24
C SER A 110 28.25 30.26 25.36
N SER A 111 29.23 29.79 26.12
CA SER A 111 29.58 28.42 26.44
C SER A 111 28.56 27.78 27.40
N GLU A 112 28.59 26.45 27.43
CA GLU A 112 28.09 25.56 28.50
C GLU A 112 26.57 25.32 28.62
N GLY A 113 26.18 24.07 28.38
CA GLY A 113 24.82 23.56 28.61
C GLY A 113 24.59 22.14 28.08
N LEU A 114 25.51 21.21 28.36
CA LEU A 114 25.38 19.79 28.00
C LEU A 114 24.40 19.09 28.96
N SER A 115 23.09 19.12 28.68
CA SER A 115 22.09 18.16 29.23
C SER A 115 20.67 18.46 28.73
N THR A 116 20.33 18.01 27.51
CA THR A 116 18.91 17.86 27.12
C THR A 116 18.64 16.88 25.95
N ASP A 117 19.66 16.24 25.38
CA ASP A 117 19.46 15.33 24.21
C ASP A 117 19.08 13.89 24.59
N THR A 118 19.27 13.49 25.85
CA THR A 118 19.08 12.09 26.28
C THR A 118 17.60 11.70 26.34
N GLU A 119 16.73 12.59 26.82
CA GLU A 119 15.29 12.30 27.00
C GLU A 119 14.55 12.16 25.66
N GLY A 120 14.93 12.96 24.65
CA GLY A 120 14.33 12.90 23.32
C GLY A 120 14.75 11.68 22.51
N GLU A 121 16.01 11.24 22.62
CA GLU A 121 16.47 10.02 21.97
C GLU A 121 15.90 8.74 22.61
N GLU A 122 15.65 8.76 23.92
CA GLU A 122 15.02 7.62 24.61
C GLU A 122 13.55 7.45 24.21
N GLN A 123 12.80 8.55 24.07
CA GLN A 123 11.43 8.52 23.54
C GLN A 123 11.38 8.01 22.09
N LYS A 124 12.32 8.44 21.25
CA LYS A 124 12.44 7.95 19.86
C LYS A 124 12.77 6.46 19.79
N ASN A 125 13.67 5.97 20.66
CA ASN A 125 13.95 4.55 20.78
C ASN A 125 12.71 3.76 21.20
N GLN A 126 11.92 4.27 22.15
CA GLN A 126 10.67 3.64 22.55
C GLN A 126 9.65 3.53 21.40
N LEU A 127 9.59 4.51 20.50
CA LEU A 127 8.74 4.43 19.29
C LEU A 127 9.17 3.28 18.38
N VAL A 128 10.46 3.15 18.14
CA VAL A 128 11.02 2.06 17.34
C VAL A 128 10.78 0.71 18.02
N ASP A 129 11.04 0.59 19.32
CA ASP A 129 10.86 -0.66 20.05
C ASP A 129 9.39 -1.08 20.10
N LYS A 130 8.45 -0.14 20.23
CA LYS A 130 7.01 -0.42 20.14
C LYS A 130 6.62 -0.94 18.75
N PHE A 131 7.13 -0.34 17.69
CA PHE A 131 6.91 -0.81 16.33
C PHE A 131 7.47 -2.23 16.10
N LEU A 132 8.69 -2.49 16.59
CA LEU A 132 9.30 -3.83 16.53
C LEU A 132 8.49 -4.86 17.32
N LEU A 133 7.92 -4.47 18.46
CA LEU A 133 7.02 -5.34 19.23
C LEU A 133 5.74 -5.65 18.43
N HIS A 134 5.16 -4.67 17.75
CA HIS A 134 3.98 -4.90 16.90
C HIS A 134 4.30 -5.84 15.73
N ILE A 135 5.46 -5.66 15.07
CA ILE A 135 5.94 -6.61 14.05
C ILE A 135 6.07 -8.00 14.65
N SER A 136 6.79 -8.15 15.76
CA SER A 136 7.02 -9.45 16.39
C SER A 136 5.73 -10.16 16.77
N LYS A 137 4.75 -9.42 17.31
CA LYS A 137 3.44 -9.94 17.66
C LYS A 137 2.69 -10.44 16.42
N LEU A 138 2.64 -9.63 15.35
CA LEU A 138 1.94 -10.04 14.13
C LEU A 138 2.66 -11.20 13.43
N SER A 139 3.99 -11.21 13.40
CA SER A 139 4.78 -12.34 12.88
C SER A 139 4.43 -13.65 13.58
N HIS A 140 4.34 -13.64 14.92
CA HIS A 140 3.99 -14.84 15.68
C HIS A 140 2.55 -15.29 15.40
N GLU A 141 1.61 -14.35 15.28
CA GLU A 141 0.23 -14.69 14.94
C GLU A 141 0.08 -15.23 13.50
N LEU A 142 0.97 -14.85 12.59
CA LEU A 142 1.03 -15.36 11.22
C LEU A 142 1.84 -16.66 11.07
N GLU A 143 2.55 -17.10 12.11
CA GLU A 143 3.38 -18.30 12.09
C GLU A 143 2.61 -19.55 11.62
N PRO A 144 1.36 -19.83 12.05
CA PRO A 144 0.61 -20.98 11.55
C PRO A 144 0.29 -20.91 10.05
N LEU A 145 0.01 -19.71 9.52
CA LEU A 145 -0.20 -19.49 8.09
C LEU A 145 1.11 -19.66 7.31
N GLN A 146 2.22 -19.21 7.89
CA GLN A 146 3.54 -19.37 7.32
C GLN A 146 3.93 -20.84 7.23
N GLU A 147 3.83 -21.60 8.34
CA GLU A 147 4.09 -23.04 8.36
C GLU A 147 3.21 -23.82 7.39
N TRP A 148 1.92 -23.47 7.33
CA TRP A 148 1.02 -24.05 6.34
C TRP A 148 1.50 -23.76 4.92
N SER A 149 1.90 -22.53 4.61
CA SER A 149 2.34 -22.15 3.25
C SER A 149 3.60 -22.88 2.81
N GLU A 150 4.48 -23.23 3.75
CA GLU A 150 5.71 -23.97 3.47
C GLU A 150 5.48 -25.46 3.24
N ARG A 151 4.45 -26.03 3.86
CA ARG A 151 4.13 -27.47 3.79
C ARG A 151 3.04 -27.80 2.77
N PHE A 152 2.24 -26.82 2.38
CA PHE A 152 1.09 -27.02 1.51
C PHE A 152 1.52 -27.26 0.06
N GLU A 153 1.08 -28.39 -0.48
CA GLU A 153 1.35 -28.79 -1.86
C GLU A 153 0.07 -29.21 -2.56
N VAL A 154 -0.05 -28.85 -3.84
CA VAL A 154 -1.29 -29.05 -4.58
C VAL A 154 -1.37 -30.49 -5.13
N SER A 155 -2.28 -31.31 -4.58
CA SER A 155 -2.64 -32.63 -5.14
C SER A 155 -3.43 -32.48 -6.45
N ARG A 156 -3.24 -33.45 -7.35
CA ARG A 156 -4.03 -33.58 -8.61
C ARG A 156 -5.17 -34.59 -8.50
N LYS A 157 -5.35 -35.23 -7.34
CA LYS A 157 -6.40 -36.23 -7.13
C LYS A 157 -7.74 -35.53 -6.88
N ARG A 158 -8.77 -35.87 -7.66
CA ARG A 158 -10.09 -35.19 -7.61
C ARG A 158 -10.72 -35.13 -6.22
N ASP A 159 -10.62 -36.20 -5.43
CA ASP A 159 -11.17 -36.25 -4.07
C ASP A 159 -10.45 -35.27 -3.10
N ASP A 160 -9.17 -35.00 -3.36
CA ASP A 160 -8.37 -34.05 -2.58
C ASP A 160 -8.60 -32.60 -3.01
N VAL A 161 -8.91 -32.36 -4.29
CA VAL A 161 -9.07 -31.00 -4.88
C VAL A 161 -10.15 -30.20 -4.13
N ARG A 162 -11.33 -30.77 -3.92
CA ARG A 162 -12.42 -30.06 -3.21
C ARG A 162 -12.07 -29.74 -1.76
N LYS A 163 -11.45 -30.70 -1.06
CA LYS A 163 -11.01 -30.52 0.33
C LYS A 163 -9.94 -29.43 0.43
N MET A 164 -9.00 -29.42 -0.51
CA MET A 164 -7.95 -28.41 -0.56
C MET A 164 -8.49 -27.04 -0.97
N MET A 165 -9.45 -26.97 -1.88
CA MET A 165 -10.14 -25.72 -2.26
C MET A 165 -10.76 -25.06 -1.02
N ASN A 166 -11.51 -25.83 -0.23
CA ASN A 166 -12.08 -25.33 1.04
C ASN A 166 -10.99 -24.86 2.01
N THR A 167 -9.87 -25.60 2.10
CA THR A 167 -8.74 -25.21 2.96
C THR A 167 -8.11 -23.89 2.51
N CYS A 168 -7.86 -23.72 1.21
CA CYS A 168 -7.30 -22.49 0.66
C CYS A 168 -8.25 -21.30 0.81
N GLN A 169 -9.56 -21.51 0.68
CA GLN A 169 -10.58 -20.49 0.94
C GLN A 169 -10.59 -20.05 2.41
N GLU A 170 -10.49 -20.99 3.35
CA GLU A 170 -10.35 -20.65 4.78
C GLU A 170 -9.09 -19.80 5.03
N LYS A 171 -7.95 -20.18 4.43
CA LYS A 171 -6.71 -19.41 4.59
C LYS A 171 -6.76 -18.05 3.89
N LEU A 172 -7.49 -17.91 2.77
CA LEU A 172 -7.75 -16.62 2.14
C LEU A 172 -8.55 -15.68 3.04
N ILE A 173 -9.54 -16.20 3.78
CA ILE A 173 -10.30 -15.40 4.75
C ILE A 173 -9.34 -14.90 5.85
N GLN A 174 -8.51 -15.80 6.38
CA GLN A 174 -7.50 -15.42 7.39
C GLN A 174 -6.53 -14.36 6.86
N ILE A 175 -6.06 -14.47 5.61
CA ILE A 175 -5.24 -13.42 4.98
C ILE A 175 -5.97 -12.08 4.98
N LYS A 176 -7.22 -12.05 4.50
CA LYS A 176 -8.01 -10.81 4.40
C LYS A 176 -8.23 -10.15 5.76
N GLU A 177 -8.44 -10.95 6.81
CA GLU A 177 -8.57 -10.45 8.18
C GLU A 177 -7.26 -9.82 8.69
N GLN A 178 -6.11 -10.39 8.33
CA GLN A 178 -4.80 -9.88 8.76
C GLN A 178 -4.29 -8.71 7.90
N GLU A 179 -4.80 -8.54 6.68
CA GLU A 179 -4.42 -7.46 5.75
C GLU A 179 -4.57 -6.07 6.38
N ALA A 180 -5.66 -5.81 7.10
CA ALA A 180 -5.87 -4.54 7.80
C ALA A 180 -4.78 -4.25 8.84
N ARG A 181 -4.23 -5.30 9.48
CA ARG A 181 -3.16 -5.17 10.49
C ARG A 181 -1.79 -4.98 9.85
N VAL A 182 -1.54 -5.60 8.71
CA VAL A 182 -0.34 -5.35 7.89
C VAL A 182 -0.32 -3.91 7.39
N ASN A 183 -1.46 -3.41 6.89
CA ASN A 183 -1.59 -2.01 6.47
C ASN A 183 -1.35 -1.04 7.63
N ARG A 184 -1.81 -1.39 8.83
CA ARG A 184 -1.51 -0.61 10.04
C ARG A 184 -0.02 -0.57 10.36
N LEU A 185 0.72 -1.67 10.22
CA LEU A 185 2.18 -1.65 10.38
C LEU A 185 2.85 -0.75 9.34
N GLN A 186 2.36 -0.76 8.10
CA GLN A 186 2.90 0.14 7.07
C GLN A 186 2.69 1.62 7.44
N LEU A 187 1.50 1.99 7.91
CA LEU A 187 1.22 3.35 8.42
C LEU A 187 2.10 3.70 9.62
N GLU A 188 2.31 2.77 10.56
CA GLU A 188 3.21 2.99 11.69
C GLU A 188 4.66 3.23 11.24
N LEU A 189 5.12 2.55 10.19
CA LEU A 189 6.44 2.79 9.60
C LEU A 189 6.54 4.17 8.95
N GLU A 190 5.50 4.62 8.24
CA GLU A 190 5.42 5.97 7.67
C GLU A 190 5.47 7.05 8.77
N HIS A 191 4.77 6.81 9.89
CA HIS A 191 4.86 7.65 11.08
C HIS A 191 6.29 7.72 11.65
N LEU A 192 7.03 6.61 11.66
CA LEU A 192 8.44 6.61 12.09
C LEU A 192 9.32 7.43 11.13
N HIS A 193 9.02 7.44 9.83
CA HIS A 193 9.76 8.24 8.83
C HIS A 193 9.60 9.75 9.04
N VAL A 194 8.46 10.20 9.59
CA VAL A 194 8.24 11.63 9.93
C VAL A 194 8.68 11.99 11.36
N ALA A 195 8.95 11.01 12.23
CA ALA A 195 9.30 11.20 13.65
C ALA A 195 10.73 11.74 13.92
N LYS A 196 11.44 12.25 12.90
CA LYS A 196 12.82 12.76 12.99
C LYS A 196 13.78 11.79 13.70
N LEU A 197 13.63 10.49 13.41
CA LEU A 197 14.52 9.44 13.89
C LEU A 197 15.91 9.58 13.25
N ASN A 198 16.93 9.10 13.96
CA ASN A 198 18.26 9.00 13.38
C ASN A 198 18.33 7.83 12.36
N ALA A 199 19.34 7.83 11.50
CA ALA A 199 19.47 6.85 10.42
C ALA A 199 19.53 5.40 10.93
N LYS A 200 20.10 5.15 12.13
CA LYS A 200 20.21 3.81 12.70
C LYS A 200 18.84 3.29 13.18
N GLN A 201 18.07 4.13 13.86
CA GLN A 201 16.71 3.85 14.30
C GLN A 201 15.80 3.52 13.11
N LEU A 202 15.84 4.37 12.07
CA LEU A 202 15.02 4.18 10.88
C LEU A 202 15.38 2.90 10.12
N LYS A 203 16.69 2.64 9.98
CA LYS A 203 17.17 1.42 9.34
C LYS A 203 16.69 0.17 10.07
N ARG A 204 16.78 0.15 11.41
CA ARG A 204 16.30 -0.99 12.22
C ARG A 204 14.81 -1.26 12.01
N ALA A 205 13.98 -0.21 11.97
CA ALA A 205 12.55 -0.34 11.70
C ALA A 205 12.27 -0.85 10.27
N ASN A 206 12.95 -0.28 9.27
CA ASN A 206 12.82 -0.69 7.88
C ASN A 206 13.24 -2.16 7.66
N ASP A 207 14.40 -2.56 8.17
CA ASP A 207 14.92 -3.93 8.03
C ASP A 207 13.95 -4.95 8.63
N ALA A 208 13.38 -4.65 9.81
CA ALA A 208 12.39 -5.51 10.45
C ALA A 208 11.08 -5.62 9.67
N PHE A 209 10.57 -4.49 9.17
CA PHE A 209 9.34 -4.50 8.35
C PHE A 209 9.57 -5.20 7.01
N GLU A 210 10.72 -5.01 6.37
CA GLU A 210 11.04 -5.69 5.11
C GLU A 210 11.11 -7.21 5.28
N GLN A 211 11.72 -7.68 6.37
CA GLN A 211 11.75 -9.11 6.69
C GLN A 211 10.35 -9.67 6.89
N PHE A 212 9.50 -8.96 7.64
CA PHE A 212 8.10 -9.31 7.83
C PHE A 212 7.32 -9.34 6.50
N ALA A 213 7.44 -8.29 5.69
CA ALA A 213 6.73 -8.13 4.43
C ALA A 213 7.10 -9.23 3.42
N LYS A 214 8.36 -9.68 3.40
CA LYS A 214 8.78 -10.83 2.60
C LYS A 214 8.07 -12.12 3.00
N GLY A 215 7.94 -12.38 4.30
CA GLY A 215 7.20 -13.52 4.83
C GLY A 215 5.72 -13.46 4.45
N TRP A 216 5.09 -12.30 4.66
CA TRP A 216 3.71 -12.04 4.28
C TRP A 216 3.45 -12.25 2.78
N ALA A 217 4.29 -11.67 1.92
CA ALA A 217 4.15 -11.82 0.47
C ALA A 217 4.26 -13.29 0.02
N ARG A 218 5.14 -14.08 0.65
CA ARG A 218 5.27 -15.51 0.35
C ARG A 218 3.99 -16.28 0.63
N ILE A 219 3.32 -15.98 1.75
CA ILE A 219 2.04 -16.61 2.13
C ILE A 219 0.96 -16.27 1.10
N VAL A 220 0.80 -14.98 0.77
CA VAL A 220 -0.21 -14.49 -0.17
C VAL A 220 -0.01 -15.09 -1.56
N THR A 221 1.22 -15.12 -2.05
CA THR A 221 1.56 -15.70 -3.36
C THR A 221 1.25 -17.19 -3.39
N LYS A 222 1.71 -17.97 -2.40
CA LYS A 222 1.48 -19.42 -2.36
C LYS A 222 -0.02 -19.78 -2.36
N ILE A 223 -0.83 -19.03 -1.61
CA ILE A 223 -2.29 -19.25 -1.58
C ILE A 223 -2.94 -18.89 -2.91
N SER A 224 -2.54 -17.77 -3.51
CA SER A 224 -3.07 -17.32 -4.80
C SER A 224 -2.72 -18.31 -5.92
N GLU A 225 -1.49 -18.80 -5.96
CA GLU A 225 -1.05 -19.85 -6.88
C GLU A 225 -1.84 -21.15 -6.69
N ALA A 226 -1.98 -21.60 -5.44
CA ALA A 226 -2.75 -22.80 -5.11
C ALA A 226 -4.21 -22.69 -5.57
N MET A 227 -4.86 -21.56 -5.30
CA MET A 227 -6.24 -21.30 -5.70
C MET A 227 -6.41 -21.28 -7.22
N ASN A 228 -5.49 -20.66 -7.95
CA ASN A 228 -5.51 -20.63 -9.40
C ASN A 228 -5.40 -22.04 -10.00
N VAL A 229 -4.48 -22.87 -9.46
CA VAL A 229 -4.32 -24.26 -9.91
C VAL A 229 -5.55 -25.09 -9.59
N LEU A 230 -6.09 -25.01 -8.37
CA LEU A 230 -7.26 -25.76 -7.96
C LEU A 230 -8.52 -25.36 -8.74
N THR A 231 -8.70 -24.06 -9.02
CA THR A 231 -9.83 -23.56 -9.82
C THR A 231 -9.73 -24.07 -11.26
N GLY A 232 -8.52 -24.08 -11.84
CA GLY A 232 -8.29 -24.67 -13.16
C GLY A 232 -8.51 -26.19 -13.19
N GLN A 233 -8.19 -26.89 -12.12
CA GLN A 233 -8.44 -28.33 -11.99
C GLN A 233 -9.93 -28.66 -11.81
N GLU A 234 -10.70 -27.85 -11.08
CA GLU A 234 -12.16 -28.02 -11.00
C GLU A 234 -12.83 -27.73 -12.34
N ALA A 235 -12.36 -26.73 -13.09
CA ALA A 235 -12.89 -26.42 -14.42
C ALA A 235 -12.63 -27.56 -15.44
N ASN A 236 -11.45 -28.19 -15.38
CA ASN A 236 -11.08 -29.29 -16.29
C ASN A 236 -11.54 -30.68 -15.81
N GLY A 237 -11.75 -30.88 -14.50
CA GLY A 237 -12.05 -32.17 -13.88
C GLY A 237 -13.47 -32.30 -13.30
N GLY A 238 -14.27 -31.23 -13.36
CA GLY A 238 -15.69 -31.23 -12.99
C GLY A 238 -16.57 -31.95 -14.02
N PRO A 239 -17.86 -32.23 -13.68
CA PRO A 239 -18.78 -32.95 -14.56
C PRO A 239 -18.88 -32.34 -15.97
N ASN A 240 -18.77 -31.01 -16.09
CA ASN A 240 -18.78 -30.32 -17.39
C ASN A 240 -17.52 -30.57 -18.24
N GLY A 241 -16.36 -30.82 -17.62
CA GLY A 241 -15.11 -31.13 -18.32
C GLY A 241 -15.09 -32.57 -18.86
N GLU A 242 -15.64 -33.51 -18.09
CA GLU A 242 -15.87 -34.88 -18.57
C GLU A 242 -16.99 -34.94 -19.60
N GLU A 243 -18.10 -34.20 -19.43
CA GLU A 243 -19.13 -34.07 -20.46
C GLU A 243 -18.59 -33.45 -21.74
N ALA A 244 -17.77 -32.39 -21.67
CA ALA A 244 -17.15 -31.80 -22.85
C ALA A 244 -16.16 -32.77 -23.53
N ALA A 245 -15.39 -33.53 -22.75
CA ALA A 245 -14.48 -34.54 -23.28
C ALA A 245 -15.22 -35.75 -23.88
N VAL A 246 -16.36 -36.14 -23.32
CA VAL A 246 -17.24 -37.18 -23.85
C VAL A 246 -17.97 -36.68 -25.11
N ALA A 247 -18.47 -35.45 -25.12
CA ALA A 247 -19.10 -34.83 -26.28
C ALA A 247 -18.12 -34.73 -27.46
N ALA A 248 -16.88 -34.27 -27.21
CA ALA A 248 -15.84 -34.23 -28.24
C ALA A 248 -15.49 -35.63 -28.79
N LYS A 249 -15.47 -36.66 -27.94
CA LYS A 249 -15.29 -38.07 -28.38
C LYS A 249 -16.48 -38.60 -29.19
N ILE A 250 -17.71 -38.20 -28.84
CA ILE A 250 -18.92 -38.58 -29.57
C ILE A 250 -18.92 -37.92 -30.95
N GLU A 251 -18.62 -36.63 -31.05
CA GLU A 251 -18.50 -35.92 -32.34
C GLU A 251 -17.42 -36.55 -33.23
N GLN A 252 -16.25 -36.86 -32.67
CA GLN A 252 -15.17 -37.50 -33.40
C GLN A 252 -15.52 -38.93 -33.86
N TRP A 253 -16.35 -39.66 -33.09
CA TRP A 253 -16.88 -40.96 -33.50
C TRP A 253 -17.91 -40.82 -34.63
N ILE A 254 -18.81 -39.83 -34.55
CA ILE A 254 -19.80 -39.54 -35.60
C ILE A 254 -19.08 -39.21 -36.92
N GLU A 255 -18.09 -38.33 -36.91
CA GLU A 255 -17.32 -37.97 -38.11
C GLU A 255 -16.53 -39.15 -38.70
N ALA A 256 -16.11 -40.10 -37.87
CA ALA A 256 -15.40 -41.30 -38.31
C ALA A 256 -16.34 -42.37 -38.91
N VAL A 257 -17.63 -42.35 -38.55
CA VAL A 257 -18.66 -43.27 -39.07
C VAL A 257 -19.35 -42.72 -40.32
N ASP A 258 -19.35 -41.40 -40.51
CA ASP A 258 -19.87 -40.72 -41.72
C ASP A 258 -18.89 -40.73 -42.93
N LYS A 259 -17.76 -41.45 -42.82
CA LYS A 259 -16.83 -41.75 -43.93
C LYS A 259 -16.91 -43.22 -44.34
#